data_AF-A0A4Y9Y448-F1
#
_entry.id   AF-A0A4Y9Y448-F1
#
_cell.length_a   1.000
_cell.length_b   1.000
_cell.length_c   1.000
_cell.angle_alpha   90.00
_cell.angle_beta   90.00
_cell.angle_gamma   90.00
#
_symmetry.space_group_name_H-M   'P 1'
#
loop_
_entity.id
_entity.type
_entity.pdbx_description
1 polymer ?
#
loop_
_entity_poly.entity_id
_entity_poly.type
_entity_poly.pdbx_seq_one_letter_code
_entity_poly.pdbx_strand_id
1 'polypeptide(L)'
;MDYRPRYPQPFTLQEAIALDVPVITEEIARLQNSLQHLRRTQNELQAASDAAPDPEFTKAIEENDLVIGSQEERISILKMALTEKGILMGSHYDLNPTQQPTGRGDASHSAAQQVETTSISSTQPAATSNHQPVEEAEDGVFL
;
A
#
# COMPACT_ATOMS: atom_id res chain seq x y z
N MET A 1 -12.82 24.79 -12.33
CA MET A 1 -13.95 24.02 -11.74
C MET A 1 -13.80 23.99 -10.23
N ASP A 2 -14.89 24.14 -9.48
CA ASP A 2 -14.85 24.06 -8.01
C ASP A 2 -15.08 22.61 -7.55
N TYR A 3 -14.03 21.78 -7.59
CA TYR A 3 -14.08 20.43 -7.04
C TYR A 3 -13.84 20.46 -5.52
N ARG A 4 -14.74 19.84 -4.75
CA ARG A 4 -14.64 19.74 -3.29
C ARG A 4 -14.59 18.27 -2.86
N PRO A 5 -13.42 17.77 -2.41
CA PRO A 5 -13.29 16.41 -1.89
C PRO A 5 -14.17 16.17 -0.66
N ARG A 6 -14.68 14.95 -0.50
CA ARG A 6 -15.35 14.51 0.75
C ARG A 6 -14.34 14.02 1.77
N TYR A 7 -13.23 13.44 1.31
CA TYR A 7 -12.16 12.94 2.17
C TYR A 7 -10.97 13.91 2.18
N PRO A 8 -10.19 13.97 3.27
CA PRO A 8 -8.90 14.65 3.26
C PRO A 8 -7.99 14.08 2.17
N GLN A 9 -7.37 14.97 1.39
CA GLN A 9 -6.46 14.60 0.31
C GLN A 9 -5.08 15.18 0.57
N PRO A 10 -4.01 14.50 0.10
CA PRO A 10 -2.64 14.98 0.29
C PRO A 10 -2.32 16.24 -0.53
N PHE A 11 -3.19 16.59 -1.48
CA PHE A 11 -3.07 17.77 -2.33
C PHE A 11 -4.44 18.23 -2.81
N THR A 12 -4.50 19.51 -3.18
CA THR A 12 -5.60 20.15 -3.87
C THR A 12 -5.55 19.92 -5.38
N LEU A 13 -6.62 20.23 -6.09
CA LEU A 13 -6.62 20.18 -7.57
C LEU A 13 -5.55 21.12 -8.17
N GLN A 14 -5.35 22.30 -7.59
CA GLN A 14 -4.37 23.26 -8.09
C GLN A 14 -2.93 22.73 -7.98
N GLU A 15 -2.62 22.06 -6.87
CA GLU A 15 -1.32 21.40 -6.67
C GLU A 15 -1.16 20.21 -7.63
N ALA A 16 -2.21 19.42 -7.87
CA ALA A 16 -2.18 18.33 -8.84
C ALA A 16 -1.93 18.82 -10.27
N ILE A 17 -2.47 19.98 -10.66
CA ILE A 17 -2.21 20.61 -11.96
C ILE A 17 -0.72 21.00 -12.11
N ALA A 18 0.00 21.27 -11.03
CA ALA A 18 1.42 21.57 -11.09
C ALA A 18 2.32 20.34 -11.31
N LEU A 19 1.80 19.12 -11.10
CA LEU A 19 2.56 17.89 -11.28
C LEU A 19 2.81 17.57 -12.76
N ASP A 20 3.91 16.87 -13.03
CA ASP A 20 4.23 16.37 -14.37
C ASP A 20 3.28 15.23 -14.78
N VAL A 21 2.98 15.14 -16.06
CA VAL A 21 2.07 14.11 -16.62
C VAL A 21 2.49 12.69 -16.26
N PRO A 22 3.78 12.28 -16.38
CA PRO A 22 4.21 10.95 -15.99
C PRO A 22 3.93 10.63 -14.52
N VAL A 23 4.17 11.60 -13.62
CA VAL A 23 3.91 11.46 -12.18
C VAL A 23 2.42 11.24 -11.93
N ILE A 24 1.56 12.02 -12.59
CA ILE A 24 0.10 11.86 -12.47
C ILE A 24 -0.34 10.48 -12.96
N THR A 25 0.17 10.01 -14.11
CA THR A 25 -0.21 8.70 -14.66
C THR A 25 0.28 7.52 -13.82
N GLU A 26 1.49 7.60 -13.27
CA GLU A 26 2.05 6.58 -12.37
C GLU A 26 1.24 6.51 -11.07
N GLU A 27 0.90 7.67 -10.51
CA GLU A 27 0.06 7.78 -9.33
C GLU A 27 -1.32 7.14 -9.56
N ILE A 28 -1.97 7.42 -10.70
CA ILE A 28 -3.25 6.80 -11.07
C ILE A 28 -3.11 5.27 -11.14
N ALA A 29 -2.07 4.76 -11.81
CA ALA A 29 -1.86 3.33 -11.95
C ALA A 29 -1.65 2.64 -10.59
N ARG A 30 -0.86 3.26 -9.69
CA ARG A 30 -0.64 2.75 -8.34
C ARG A 30 -1.94 2.72 -7.52
N LEU A 31 -2.72 3.79 -7.57
CA LEU A 31 -4.01 3.87 -6.86
C LEU A 31 -5.01 2.84 -7.41
N GLN A 32 -5.05 2.64 -8.72
CA GLN A 32 -5.90 1.60 -9.33
C GLN A 32 -5.53 0.19 -8.85
N ASN A 33 -4.23 -0.11 -8.77
CA ASN A 33 -3.77 -1.38 -8.22
C ASN A 33 -4.14 -1.53 -6.73
N SER A 34 -3.94 -0.48 -5.93
CA SER A 34 -4.34 -0.49 -4.51
C SER A 34 -5.86 -0.71 -4.34
N LEU A 35 -6.68 -0.02 -5.14
CA LEU A 35 -8.14 -0.22 -5.15
C LEU A 35 -8.55 -1.64 -5.55
N GLN A 36 -7.85 -2.26 -6.50
CA GLN A 36 -8.10 -3.66 -6.87
C GLN A 36 -7.88 -4.58 -5.67
N HIS A 37 -6.79 -4.40 -4.94
CA HIS A 37 -6.49 -5.18 -3.74
C HIS A 37 -7.51 -4.92 -2.63
N LEU A 38 -7.83 -3.66 -2.35
CA LEU A 38 -8.81 -3.29 -1.32
C LEU A 38 -10.20 -3.87 -1.61
N ARG A 39 -10.69 -3.76 -2.85
CA ARG A 39 -11.99 -4.33 -3.24
C ARG A 39 -12.01 -5.85 -3.12
N ARG A 40 -10.90 -6.52 -3.41
CA ARG A 40 -10.78 -7.96 -3.19
C ARG A 40 -10.91 -8.30 -1.70
N THR A 41 -10.13 -7.64 -0.84
CA THR A 41 -10.20 -7.82 0.62
C THR A 41 -11.59 -7.48 1.16
N GLN A 42 -12.24 -6.45 0.63
CA GLN A 42 -13.61 -6.08 1.00
C GLN A 42 -14.59 -7.22 0.74
N ASN A 43 -14.52 -7.84 -0.44
CA ASN A 43 -15.38 -8.97 -0.79
C ASN A 43 -15.09 -10.19 0.08
N GLU A 44 -13.82 -10.45 0.39
CA GLU A 44 -13.40 -11.55 1.27
C GLU A 44 -13.91 -11.35 2.71
N LEU A 45 -13.82 -10.13 3.25
CA LEU A 45 -14.34 -9.76 4.57
C LEU A 45 -15.86 -9.83 4.63
N GLN A 46 -16.55 -9.33 3.60
CA GLN A 46 -18.01 -9.40 3.55
C GLN A 46 -18.49 -10.86 3.55
N ALA A 47 -17.87 -11.72 2.74
CA ALA A 47 -18.20 -13.15 2.72
C ALA A 47 -17.92 -13.84 4.06
N ALA A 48 -16.83 -13.46 4.73
CA ALA A 48 -16.51 -13.99 6.07
C ALA A 48 -17.52 -13.52 7.12
N SER A 49 -17.90 -12.24 7.10
CA SER A 49 -18.90 -11.66 8.01
C SER A 49 -20.29 -12.26 7.80
N ASP A 50 -20.68 -12.56 6.56
CA ASP A 50 -21.96 -13.19 6.23
C ASP A 50 -22.01 -14.65 6.73
N ALA A 51 -20.88 -15.36 6.66
CA ALA A 51 -20.76 -16.74 7.14
C ALA A 51 -20.68 -16.83 8.66
N ALA A 52 -19.97 -15.90 9.30
CA ALA A 52 -19.77 -15.83 10.74
C ALA A 52 -19.66 -14.36 11.17
N PRO A 53 -20.74 -13.75 11.67
CA PRO A 53 -20.74 -12.36 12.09
C PRO A 53 -19.69 -12.10 13.17
N ASP A 54 -18.74 -11.22 12.85
CA ASP A 54 -17.67 -10.76 13.73
C ASP A 54 -17.64 -9.22 13.71
N PRO A 55 -17.73 -8.54 14.87
CA PRO A 55 -17.63 -7.09 14.92
C PRO A 55 -16.30 -6.56 14.35
N GLU A 56 -15.21 -7.32 14.41
CA GLU A 56 -13.92 -6.91 13.84
C GLU A 56 -13.95 -6.93 12.31
N PHE A 57 -14.65 -7.88 11.69
CA PHE A 57 -14.88 -7.88 10.24
C PHE A 57 -15.73 -6.69 9.81
N THR A 58 -16.79 -6.38 10.57
CA THR A 58 -17.64 -5.21 10.28
C THR A 58 -16.82 -3.92 10.33
N LYS A 59 -15.98 -3.76 11.35
CA LYS A 59 -15.10 -2.61 11.49
C LYS A 59 -14.08 -2.52 10.35
N ALA A 60 -13.45 -3.63 9.97
CA ALA A 60 -12.49 -3.66 8.86
C ALA A 60 -13.15 -3.31 7.51
N ILE A 61 -14.39 -3.74 7.30
CA ILE A 61 -15.21 -3.38 6.13
C ILE A 61 -15.44 -1.86 6.10
N GLU A 62 -15.88 -1.27 7.21
CA GLU A 62 -16.12 0.18 7.31
C GLU A 62 -14.84 1.00 7.09
N GLU A 63 -13.71 0.57 7.67
CA GLU A 63 -12.41 1.24 7.49
C GLU A 63 -11.94 1.19 6.03
N ASN A 64 -12.07 0.04 5.37
CA ASN A 64 -11.73 -0.11 3.96
C ASN A 64 -12.61 0.76 3.06
N ASP A 65 -13.91 0.90 3.35
CA ASP A 65 -14.81 1.75 2.56
C ASP A 65 -14.38 3.22 2.58
N LEU A 66 -13.91 3.72 3.73
CA LEU A 66 -13.35 5.08 3.83
C LEU A 66 -12.08 5.23 3.00
N VAL A 67 -11.18 4.23 3.04
CA VAL A 67 -9.94 4.26 2.26
C VAL A 67 -10.23 4.18 0.76
N ILE A 68 -11.13 3.30 0.33
CA ILE A 68 -11.58 3.17 -1.06
C ILE A 68 -12.13 4.52 -1.54
N GLY A 69 -13.05 5.13 -0.78
CA GLY A 69 -13.63 6.42 -1.12
C GLY A 69 -12.58 7.54 -1.27
N SER A 70 -11.60 7.61 -0.35
CA SER A 70 -10.50 8.59 -0.42
C SER A 70 -9.62 8.37 -1.65
N GLN A 71 -9.30 7.12 -2.00
CA GLN A 71 -8.48 6.80 -3.17
C GLN A 71 -9.20 7.07 -4.50
N GLU A 72 -10.50 6.78 -4.59
CA GLU A 72 -11.31 7.10 -5.76
C GLU A 72 -11.38 8.61 -6.03
N GLU A 73 -11.53 9.41 -4.98
CA GLU A 73 -11.47 10.87 -5.09
C GLU A 73 -10.10 11.36 -5.53
N ARG A 74 -9.02 10.77 -5.01
CA ARG A 74 -7.66 11.11 -5.45
C ARG A 74 -7.47 10.86 -6.94
N ILE A 75 -7.94 9.72 -7.45
CA ILE A 75 -7.93 9.42 -8.89
C ILE A 75 -8.75 10.47 -9.66
N SER A 76 -9.90 10.89 -9.14
CA SER A 76 -10.73 11.93 -9.77
C SER A 76 -9.97 13.26 -9.90
N ILE A 77 -9.31 13.72 -8.82
CA ILE A 77 -8.48 14.94 -8.82
C ILE A 77 -7.38 14.86 -9.88
N LEU A 78 -6.67 13.74 -9.92
CA LEU A 78 -5.58 13.50 -10.87
C LEU A 78 -6.08 13.49 -12.32
N LYS A 79 -7.24 12.88 -12.59
CA LYS A 79 -7.88 12.90 -13.92
C LYS A 79 -8.32 14.31 -14.33
N MET A 80 -8.85 15.11 -13.42
CA MET A 80 -9.15 16.52 -13.70
C MET A 80 -7.88 17.31 -14.00
N ALA A 81 -6.79 17.10 -13.26
CA ALA A 81 -5.52 17.74 -13.54
C ALA A 81 -4.96 17.42 -14.93
N LEU A 82 -5.12 16.17 -15.40
CA LEU A 82 -4.79 15.81 -16.79
C LEU A 82 -5.70 16.52 -17.80
N THR A 83 -7.00 16.63 -17.50
CA THR A 83 -7.96 17.31 -18.37
C THR A 83 -7.64 18.79 -18.52
N GLU A 84 -7.25 19.47 -17.43
CA GLU A 84 -6.78 20.88 -17.45
C GLU A 84 -5.49 21.05 -18.27
N LYS A 85 -4.66 20.01 -18.35
CA LYS A 85 -3.47 19.96 -19.23
C LYS A 85 -3.81 19.62 -20.69
N GLY A 86 -5.09 19.46 -21.04
CA GLY A 86 -5.54 19.09 -22.39
C GLY A 86 -5.39 17.60 -22.72
N ILE A 87 -5.11 16.76 -21.72
CA ILE A 87 -4.96 15.31 -21.89
C ILE A 87 -6.27 14.63 -21.48
N LEU A 88 -7.04 14.22 -22.47
CA LEU A 88 -8.19 13.35 -22.24
C LEU A 88 -7.69 11.93 -22.06
N MET A 89 -8.00 11.32 -20.91
CA MET A 89 -7.79 9.88 -20.70
C MET A 89 -8.82 9.09 -21.53
N GLY A 90 -8.61 9.03 -22.85
CA GLY A 90 -9.21 8.05 -23.76
C GLY A 90 -8.40 6.75 -23.78
N SER A 91 -8.94 5.70 -24.41
CA SER A 91 -8.54 4.27 -24.41
C SER A 91 -7.06 3.90 -24.65
N HIS A 92 -6.14 4.85 -24.79
CA HIS A 92 -4.70 4.62 -24.92
C HIS A 92 -3.95 4.48 -23.58
N TYR A 93 -4.62 4.75 -22.45
CA TYR A 93 -4.10 4.54 -21.09
C TYR A 93 -4.84 3.47 -20.30
N ASP A 94 -5.68 2.64 -20.96
CA ASP A 94 -6.05 1.33 -20.41
C ASP A 94 -4.80 0.45 -20.51
N LEU A 95 -3.99 0.46 -19.45
CA LEU A 95 -2.83 -0.41 -19.32
C LEU A 95 -3.33 -1.86 -19.30
N ASN A 96 -3.30 -2.51 -20.46
CA ASN A 96 -3.30 -3.96 -20.56
C ASN A 96 -2.13 -4.51 -19.74
N PRO A 97 -2.36 -5.27 -18.66
CA PRO A 97 -1.27 -5.93 -17.94
C PRO A 97 -1.00 -7.28 -18.62
N THR A 98 -0.52 -7.30 -19.87
CA THR A 98 0.07 -8.54 -20.44
C THR A 98 0.90 -8.26 -21.70
N GLN A 99 2.17 -7.95 -21.50
CA GLN A 99 3.21 -8.36 -22.46
C GLN A 99 4.19 -9.26 -21.70
N GLN A 100 3.88 -10.57 -21.69
CA GLN A 100 4.87 -11.60 -21.45
C GLN A 100 5.78 -11.68 -22.70
N PRO A 101 7.11 -11.54 -22.57
CA PRO A 101 8.02 -11.93 -23.62
C PRO A 101 8.36 -13.41 -23.43
N THR A 102 7.52 -14.32 -23.91
CA THR A 102 7.90 -15.74 -24.03
C THR A 102 8.13 -16.09 -25.49
N GLY A 103 9.31 -15.69 -25.96
CA GLY A 103 9.87 -16.12 -27.23
C GLY A 103 11.34 -16.47 -27.04
N ARG A 104 11.62 -17.72 -26.62
CA ARG A 104 12.79 -18.49 -27.05
C ARG A 104 12.65 -19.94 -26.62
N GLY A 105 12.43 -20.79 -27.61
CA GLY A 105 12.46 -22.23 -27.46
C GLY A 105 13.89 -22.77 -27.29
N ASP A 106 13.90 -24.02 -26.84
CA ASP A 106 14.92 -25.05 -26.98
C ASP A 106 16.37 -24.72 -26.61
N ALA A 107 16.84 -25.32 -25.52
CA ALA A 107 17.65 -26.53 -25.64
C ALA A 107 18.01 -27.08 -24.26
N SER A 108 17.61 -28.33 -24.06
CA SER A 108 18.25 -29.38 -23.27
C SER A 108 19.69 -29.09 -22.83
N HIS A 109 19.96 -29.16 -21.52
CA HIS A 109 21.16 -29.81 -21.00
C HIS A 109 20.95 -30.24 -19.53
N SER A 110 20.96 -31.55 -19.33
CA SER A 110 21.29 -32.22 -18.08
C SER A 110 22.65 -31.76 -17.56
N ALA A 111 22.80 -31.57 -16.25
CA ALA A 111 23.84 -32.22 -15.45
C ALA A 111 23.80 -31.73 -13.99
N ALA A 112 23.89 -32.71 -13.10
CA ALA A 112 24.20 -32.63 -11.68
C ALA A 112 25.30 -31.60 -11.34
N GLN A 113 25.23 -30.95 -10.18
CA GLN A 113 25.99 -31.33 -8.99
C GLN A 113 25.89 -30.32 -7.84
N GLN A 114 25.90 -30.89 -6.64
CA GLN A 114 26.52 -30.38 -5.42
C GLN A 114 25.82 -29.26 -4.64
N VAL A 115 25.04 -29.72 -3.67
CA VAL A 115 24.70 -29.01 -2.45
C VAL A 115 25.94 -29.04 -1.55
N GLU A 116 26.63 -27.91 -1.45
CA GLU A 116 27.68 -27.70 -0.45
C GLU A 116 27.50 -26.26 0.05
N THR A 117 26.78 -26.09 1.16
CA THR A 117 26.80 -24.83 1.92
C THR A 117 27.13 -25.11 3.37
N THR A 118 28.27 -24.54 3.70
CA THR A 118 29.08 -24.63 4.89
C THR A 118 28.41 -23.90 6.06
N SER A 119 28.39 -24.59 7.20
CA SER A 119 28.52 -24.11 8.57
C SER A 119 28.34 -22.60 8.83
N ILE A 120 27.15 -22.21 9.32
CA ILE A 120 26.96 -20.96 10.06
C ILE A 120 27.26 -21.19 11.55
N SER A 121 28.47 -20.82 11.96
CA SER A 121 28.87 -20.74 13.36
C SER A 121 28.22 -19.53 14.01
N SER A 122 27.26 -19.77 14.91
CA SER A 122 26.56 -18.74 15.68
C SER A 122 27.39 -18.41 16.92
N THR A 123 28.13 -17.31 16.86
CA THR A 123 28.85 -16.77 18.03
C THR A 123 28.08 -15.57 18.55
N GLN A 124 27.34 -15.77 19.65
CA GLN A 124 26.69 -14.72 20.44
C GLN A 124 27.74 -14.05 21.34
N PRO A 125 27.92 -12.71 21.29
CA PRO A 125 28.51 -11.99 22.41
C PRO A 125 27.41 -11.45 23.32
N ALA A 126 27.53 -11.79 24.61
CA ALA A 126 26.72 -11.28 25.70
C ALA A 126 26.88 -9.76 25.84
N ALA A 127 25.76 -9.03 25.86
CA ALA A 127 25.70 -7.65 26.31
C ALA A 127 25.02 -7.59 27.68
N THR A 128 25.85 -7.22 28.64
CA THR A 128 25.67 -6.95 30.05
C THR A 128 24.41 -6.13 30.38
N SER A 129 23.55 -6.69 31.21
CA SER A 129 22.52 -5.99 31.98
C SER A 129 23.19 -5.14 33.05
N ASN A 130 23.25 -3.83 32.85
CA ASN A 130 23.66 -2.87 33.87
C ASN A 130 22.42 -2.12 34.36
N HIS A 131 21.63 -2.75 35.24
CA HIS A 131 20.58 -2.10 35.99
C HIS A 131 21.11 -1.82 37.41
N GLN A 132 21.45 -0.57 37.68
CA GLN A 132 21.66 -0.06 39.03
C GLN A 132 20.31 0.19 39.72
N PRO A 133 20.16 -0.13 41.01
CA PRO A 133 19.02 0.29 41.81
C PRO A 133 19.22 1.75 42.24
N VAL A 134 18.22 2.59 41.99
CA VAL A 134 18.12 3.91 42.63
C VAL A 134 17.46 3.73 43.99
N GLU A 135 18.23 4.06 45.03
CA GLU A 135 17.83 4.05 46.42
C GLU A 135 16.68 5.02 46.73
N GLU A 136 15.88 4.59 47.70
CA GLU A 136 14.83 5.33 48.38
C GLU A 136 15.38 6.61 49.04
N ALA A 137 14.66 7.71 48.87
CA ALA A 137 14.77 8.89 49.72
C ALA A 137 13.36 9.35 50.10
N GLU A 138 12.92 8.77 51.21
CA GLU A 138 12.38 9.44 52.40
C GLU A 138 11.62 10.77 52.25
N ASP A 139 10.36 10.69 52.69
CA ASP A 139 9.73 11.56 53.68
C ASP A 139 9.33 13.00 53.28
N GLY A 140 8.08 13.13 52.84
CA GLY A 140 7.35 14.37 52.70
C GLY A 140 6.11 14.37 53.58
N VAL A 141 6.27 14.85 54.81
CA VAL A 141 5.19 15.09 55.79
C VAL A 141 4.17 16.08 55.22
N PHE A 142 2.93 15.63 55.05
CA PHE A 142 1.75 16.50 54.96
C PHE A 142 0.87 16.22 56.19
N LEU A 143 0.85 17.16 57.13
CA LEU A 143 -0.30 17.57 57.95
C LEU A 143 0.06 18.83 58.76
#